data_AF-A0A7C6TTU3-F1
#
_entry.id   AF-A0A7C6TTU3-F1
#
_cell.length_a   1.000
_cell.length_b   1.000
_cell.length_c   1.000
_cell.angle_alpha   90.00
_cell.angle_beta   90.00
_cell.angle_gamma   90.00
#
_symmetry.space_group_name_H-M   'P 1'
#
loop_
_entity.id
_entity.type
_entity.pdbx_description
1 polymer ?
#
loop_
_entity_poly.entity_id
_entity_poly.type
_entity_poly.pdbx_seq_one_letter_code
_entity_poly.pdbx_strand_id
1 'polypeptide(L)'
;MLENLIQSARARGYVTSREVLDLYPDVESSIPQIDELFAKLIDEGVTIVMNDGRSNGDPSNAIDFLESVAQMGTESMEETDLDSDEEPDTEELEQEEEDVTATTANLDGIAADDTVSLYLKQMGQVPLLTAAEEVLLARQIEEGNFARARLNNNKCMAAEERINLLKAVKAGDMARTKLVEANT
;
A
#
# COMPACT_ATOMS: atom_id res chain seq x y z
N MET A 1 -41.43 2.79 9.23
CA MET A 1 -40.46 3.82 8.79
C MET A 1 -39.29 3.17 8.05
N LEU A 2 -38.64 2.15 8.62
CA LEU A 2 -37.56 1.39 7.97
C LEU A 2 -37.95 0.80 6.59
N GLU A 3 -39.17 0.28 6.49
CA GLU A 3 -39.70 -0.36 5.27
C GLU A 3 -39.91 0.63 4.11
N ASN A 4 -40.24 1.90 4.44
CA ASN A 4 -40.31 2.96 3.43
C ASN A 4 -38.92 3.35 2.92
N LEU A 5 -37.90 3.33 3.80
CA LEU A 5 -36.53 3.59 3.38
C LEU A 5 -36.07 2.48 2.43
N ILE A 6 -36.23 1.21 2.80
CA ILE A 6 -35.89 0.06 1.95
C ILE A 6 -36.63 0.09 0.61
N GLN A 7 -37.91 0.49 0.59
CA GLN A 7 -38.68 0.58 -0.65
C GLN A 7 -38.21 1.75 -1.55
N SER A 8 -37.87 2.90 -0.95
CA SER A 8 -37.31 4.04 -1.68
C SER A 8 -35.88 3.79 -2.18
N ALA A 9 -35.09 3.09 -1.38
CA ALA A 9 -33.75 2.59 -1.65
C ALA A 9 -33.76 1.62 -2.84
N ARG A 10 -34.66 0.64 -2.83
CA ARG A 10 -34.86 -0.31 -3.94
C ARG A 10 -35.31 0.40 -5.23
N ALA A 11 -36.17 1.42 -5.13
CA ALA A 11 -36.65 2.15 -6.30
C ALA A 11 -35.57 3.05 -6.95
N ARG A 12 -34.62 3.55 -6.15
CA ARG A 12 -33.56 4.47 -6.60
C ARG A 12 -32.22 3.77 -6.86
N GLY A 13 -32.00 2.58 -6.29
CA GLY A 13 -30.74 1.84 -6.36
C GLY A 13 -29.63 2.38 -5.44
N TYR A 14 -29.89 3.46 -4.71
CA TYR A 14 -28.94 4.03 -3.75
C TYR A 14 -29.64 4.63 -2.51
N VAL A 15 -28.92 4.67 -1.39
CA VAL A 15 -29.32 5.32 -0.14
C VAL A 15 -28.26 6.33 0.27
N THR A 16 -28.69 7.50 0.74
CA THR A 16 -27.77 8.52 1.24
C THR A 16 -27.53 8.38 2.73
N SER A 17 -26.32 8.73 3.19
CA SER A 17 -25.99 8.69 4.63
C SER A 17 -26.91 9.59 5.47
N ARG A 18 -27.48 10.65 4.88
CA ARG A 18 -28.48 11.51 5.56
C ARG A 18 -29.76 10.76 5.88
N GLU A 19 -30.27 9.95 4.95
CA GLU A 19 -31.49 9.17 5.16
C GLU A 19 -31.31 8.10 6.25
N VAL A 20 -30.10 7.55 6.38
CA VAL A 20 -29.75 6.63 7.48
C VAL A 20 -29.68 7.37 8.82
N LEU A 21 -29.04 8.54 8.84
CA LEU A 21 -28.91 9.38 10.05
C LEU A 21 -30.25 9.99 10.51
N ASP A 22 -31.17 10.28 9.60
CA ASP A 22 -32.52 10.77 9.95
C ASP A 22 -33.36 9.70 10.66
N LEU A 23 -33.13 8.42 10.36
CA LEU A 23 -33.78 7.31 11.07
C LEU A 23 -33.10 6.96 12.39
N TYR A 24 -31.78 7.16 12.45
CA TYR A 24 -30.94 6.85 13.61
C TYR A 24 -30.10 8.07 13.99
N PRO A 25 -30.70 9.08 14.66
CA PRO A 25 -29.98 10.28 15.07
C PRO A 25 -28.86 9.98 16.08
N ASP A 26 -29.04 8.93 16.89
CA ASP A 26 -28.05 8.45 17.87
C ASP A 26 -27.37 7.17 17.37
N VAL A 27 -26.49 7.33 16.37
CA VAL A 27 -25.75 6.23 15.74
C VAL A 27 -24.92 5.40 16.73
N GLU A 28 -24.41 6.02 17.79
CA GLU A 28 -23.54 5.36 18.77
C GLU A 28 -24.29 4.35 19.65
N SER A 29 -25.58 4.58 19.92
CA SER A 29 -26.38 3.70 20.77
C SER A 29 -27.04 2.56 19.99
N SER A 30 -27.04 2.62 18.65
CA SER A 30 -27.84 1.73 17.78
C SER A 30 -27.01 1.02 16.71
N ILE A 31 -25.70 0.86 16.94
CA ILE A 31 -24.77 0.13 16.04
C ILE A 31 -25.33 -1.23 15.58
N PRO A 32 -25.88 -2.11 16.45
CA PRO A 32 -26.37 -3.42 16.01
C PRO A 32 -27.55 -3.36 15.04
N GLN A 33 -28.39 -2.32 15.16
CA GLN A 33 -29.57 -2.14 14.30
C GLN A 33 -29.17 -1.53 12.96
N ILE A 34 -28.13 -0.70 12.96
CA ILE A 34 -27.51 -0.14 11.77
C ILE A 34 -26.83 -1.25 10.96
N ASP A 35 -26.13 -2.17 11.63
CA ASP A 35 -25.52 -3.34 10.97
C ASP A 35 -26.59 -4.24 10.31
N GLU A 36 -27.72 -4.48 10.99
CA GLU A 36 -28.83 -5.25 10.41
C GLU A 36 -29.46 -4.54 9.20
N LEU A 37 -29.57 -3.21 9.25
CA LEU A 37 -30.05 -2.41 8.13
C LEU A 37 -29.07 -2.48 6.95
N PHE A 38 -27.77 -2.38 7.20
CA PHE A 38 -26.74 -2.48 6.17
C PHE A 38 -26.72 -3.87 5.52
N ALA A 39 -26.81 -4.93 6.31
CA ALA A 39 -26.91 -6.29 5.78
C ALA A 39 -28.10 -6.44 4.82
N LYS A 40 -29.28 -5.93 5.21
CA LYS A 40 -30.48 -5.95 4.35
C LYS A 40 -30.34 -5.10 3.09
N LEU A 41 -29.66 -3.96 3.16
CA LEU A 41 -29.41 -3.10 1.99
C LEU A 41 -28.43 -3.75 1.01
N ILE A 42 -27.41 -4.45 1.50
CA ILE A 42 -26.44 -5.19 0.70
C ILE A 42 -27.11 -6.39 0.01
N ASP A 43 -27.93 -7.17 0.74
CA ASP A 43 -28.69 -8.29 0.17
C ASP A 43 -29.66 -7.84 -0.93
N GLU A 44 -30.18 -6.62 -0.81
CA GLU A 44 -31.07 -6.00 -1.80
C GLU A 44 -30.32 -5.24 -2.92
N GLY A 45 -28.99 -5.25 -2.91
CA GLY A 45 -28.14 -4.67 -3.95
C GLY A 45 -28.13 -3.13 -3.98
N VAL A 46 -28.38 -2.48 -2.84
CA VAL A 46 -28.45 -1.02 -2.76
C VAL A 46 -27.11 -0.40 -2.39
N THR A 47 -26.62 0.55 -3.19
CA THR A 47 -25.35 1.26 -2.93
C THR A 47 -25.53 2.42 -1.96
N ILE A 48 -24.67 2.53 -0.95
CA ILE A 48 -24.68 3.67 -0.01
C ILE A 48 -23.78 4.77 -0.54
N VAL A 49 -24.37 5.93 -0.81
CA VAL A 49 -23.65 7.11 -1.32
C VAL A 49 -23.42 8.08 -0.17
N MET A 50 -22.15 8.25 0.19
CA MET A 50 -21.71 9.35 1.05
C MET A 50 -21.80 10.63 0.21
N ASN A 51 -22.70 11.54 0.58
CA ASN A 51 -22.73 12.89 -0.02
C ASN A 51 -21.86 13.82 0.81
N ASP A 52 -20.57 13.52 0.83
CA ASP A 52 -19.51 14.31 1.46
C ASP A 52 -18.85 15.24 0.44
N GLY A 53 -19.64 15.85 -0.45
CA GLY A 53 -19.26 17.06 -1.22
C GLY A 53 -17.98 16.98 -2.05
N ARG A 54 -17.37 15.80 -2.21
CA ARG A 54 -16.09 15.58 -2.91
C ARG A 54 -16.06 14.22 -3.59
N SER A 55 -16.94 14.01 -4.56
CA SER A 55 -16.61 13.22 -5.74
C SER A 55 -17.77 13.33 -6.73
N ASN A 56 -17.52 13.97 -7.87
CA ASN A 56 -18.25 13.61 -9.08
C ASN A 56 -17.68 12.26 -9.53
N GLY A 57 -18.21 11.18 -8.95
CA GLY A 57 -17.94 9.81 -9.34
C GLY A 57 -19.27 9.17 -9.69
N ASP A 58 -19.46 8.88 -10.96
CA ASP A 58 -20.62 8.20 -11.51
C ASP A 58 -20.91 6.91 -10.70
N PRO A 59 -22.11 6.73 -10.12
CA PRO A 59 -22.45 5.58 -9.26
C PRO A 59 -22.43 4.24 -9.99
N SER A 60 -22.29 4.25 -11.32
CA SER A 60 -22.26 3.04 -12.16
C SER A 60 -20.95 2.24 -12.04
N ASN A 61 -19.86 2.82 -11.52
CA ASN A 61 -18.53 2.19 -11.55
C ASN A 61 -18.15 1.37 -10.29
N ALA A 62 -18.99 1.31 -9.25
CA ALA A 62 -18.68 0.51 -8.06
C ALA A 62 -19.05 -0.98 -8.21
N ILE A 63 -19.99 -1.29 -9.11
CA ILE A 63 -20.52 -2.66 -9.29
C ILE A 63 -19.55 -3.52 -10.12
N ASP A 64 -18.83 -2.91 -11.05
CA ASP A 64 -17.88 -3.61 -11.94
C ASP A 64 -16.62 -4.13 -11.22
N PHE A 65 -16.31 -3.59 -10.03
CA PHE A 65 -15.13 -3.98 -9.26
C PHE A 65 -15.36 -5.19 -8.33
N LEU A 66 -16.59 -5.39 -7.84
CA LEU A 66 -16.90 -6.55 -6.99
C LEU A 66 -17.29 -7.79 -7.80
N GLU A 67 -17.85 -7.62 -9.00
CA GLU A 67 -18.22 -8.75 -9.87
C GLU A 67 -16.99 -9.41 -10.53
N SER A 68 -15.89 -8.67 -10.72
CA SER A 68 -14.63 -9.24 -11.24
C SER A 68 -13.89 -10.13 -10.24
N VAL A 69 -14.08 -9.93 -8.93
CA VAL A 69 -13.39 -10.70 -7.88
C VAL A 69 -14.08 -12.04 -7.64
N ALA A 70 -15.39 -12.14 -7.89
CA ALA A 70 -16.15 -13.38 -7.74
C ALA A 70 -15.89 -14.40 -8.88
N GLN A 71 -15.34 -13.96 -10.02
CA GLN A 71 -15.07 -14.84 -11.18
C GLN A 71 -13.67 -15.46 -11.19
N MET A 72 -12.81 -15.17 -10.20
CA MET A 72 -11.58 -15.94 -9.96
C MET A 72 -11.77 -16.85 -8.75
N GLY A 73 -12.67 -17.82 -8.92
CA GLY A 73 -12.75 -18.98 -8.06
C GLY A 73 -11.46 -19.80 -8.15
N THR A 74 -10.79 -19.91 -7.01
CA THR A 74 -10.26 -21.16 -6.47
C THR A 74 -9.48 -22.06 -7.45
N GLU A 75 -8.19 -21.81 -7.54
CA GLU A 75 -7.22 -22.88 -7.78
C GLU A 75 -6.20 -22.83 -6.64
N SER A 76 -6.14 -23.91 -5.88
CA SER A 76 -5.21 -24.16 -4.79
C SER A 76 -3.80 -23.71 -5.13
N MET A 77 -3.26 -22.76 -4.36
CA MET A 77 -1.83 -22.57 -4.27
C MET A 77 -1.41 -23.06 -2.88
N GLU A 78 -0.63 -24.13 -2.87
CA GLU A 78 0.02 -24.72 -1.70
C GLU A 78 0.71 -23.64 -0.87
N GLU A 79 0.57 -23.74 0.45
CA GLU A 79 1.48 -23.12 1.40
C GLU A 79 2.88 -23.70 1.13
N THR A 80 3.70 -22.99 0.37
CA THR A 80 5.14 -23.20 0.41
C THR A 80 5.69 -22.36 1.55
N ASP A 81 5.78 -22.98 2.72
CA ASP A 81 6.74 -22.61 3.75
C ASP A 81 8.13 -22.57 3.10
N LEU A 82 8.66 -21.37 2.90
CA LEU A 82 10.03 -21.14 2.51
C LEU A 82 10.63 -20.12 3.48
N ASP A 83 10.81 -20.60 4.72
CA ASP A 83 11.95 -20.23 5.53
C ASP A 83 13.21 -20.61 4.74
N SER A 84 13.77 -19.64 4.04
CA SER A 84 15.13 -19.74 3.52
C SER A 84 15.89 -18.51 3.98
N ASP A 85 16.36 -18.60 5.23
CA ASP A 85 17.53 -17.86 5.72
C ASP A 85 18.70 -18.19 4.79
N GLU A 86 18.81 -17.45 3.69
CA GLU A 86 19.97 -17.49 2.82
C GLU A 86 20.69 -16.15 2.99
N GLU A 87 21.56 -16.11 4.01
CA GLU A 87 22.64 -15.14 4.13
C GLU A 87 23.47 -15.18 2.84
N PRO A 88 23.57 -14.08 2.05
CA PRO A 88 24.48 -14.07 0.92
C PRO A 88 25.91 -13.84 1.40
N ASP A 89 26.68 -14.92 1.42
CA ASP A 89 28.13 -14.90 1.54
C ASP A 89 28.78 -14.41 0.23
N THR A 90 29.68 -13.44 0.36
CA THR A 90 30.72 -12.96 -0.58
C THR A 90 30.30 -12.35 -1.94
N GLU A 91 30.67 -11.08 -2.14
CA GLU A 91 31.91 -10.69 -2.84
C GLU A 91 31.98 -9.13 -2.86
N GLU A 92 33.01 -8.59 -2.22
CA GLU A 92 33.35 -7.16 -2.22
C GLU A 92 33.56 -6.68 -3.67
N LEU A 93 32.64 -5.89 -4.18
CA LEU A 93 32.90 -5.04 -5.34
C LEU A 93 33.30 -3.67 -4.83
N GLU A 94 34.60 -3.41 -4.89
CA GLU A 94 35.22 -2.08 -4.75
C GLU A 94 34.51 -1.11 -5.71
N GLN A 95 33.52 -0.39 -5.18
CA GLN A 95 33.01 0.81 -5.82
C GLN A 95 33.88 1.97 -5.36
N GLU A 96 34.55 2.60 -6.32
CA GLU A 96 35.29 3.83 -6.15
C GLU A 96 34.43 4.83 -5.38
N GLU A 97 34.82 5.12 -4.13
CA GLU A 97 34.18 6.14 -3.30
C GLU A 97 34.44 7.51 -3.92
N GLU A 98 33.46 8.01 -4.68
CA GLU A 98 33.29 9.44 -4.87
C GLU A 98 32.99 10.05 -3.49
N ASP A 99 34.03 10.65 -2.91
CA ASP A 99 34.06 11.66 -1.85
C ASP A 99 32.68 12.16 -1.37
N VAL A 100 32.04 11.41 -0.45
CA VAL A 100 30.96 11.94 0.38
C VAL A 100 31.60 12.56 1.62
N THR A 101 32.18 13.73 1.42
CA THR A 101 32.69 14.55 2.51
C THR A 101 31.54 14.95 3.44
N ALA A 102 31.58 14.35 4.64
CA ALA A 102 31.05 14.87 5.91
C ALA A 102 29.53 15.04 6.06
N THR A 103 28.87 14.03 6.64
CA THR A 103 27.85 14.30 7.69
C THR A 103 27.89 13.22 8.77
N THR A 104 29.06 12.94 9.34
CA THR A 104 29.11 12.36 10.68
C THR A 104 28.73 13.47 11.65
N ALA A 105 27.42 13.56 11.94
CA ALA A 105 26.90 14.56 12.87
C ALA A 105 27.57 14.36 14.23
N ASN A 106 28.40 15.31 14.62
CA ASN A 106 29.15 15.29 15.87
C ASN A 106 28.21 14.96 17.04
N LEU A 107 28.41 13.81 17.69
CA LEU A 107 27.62 13.35 18.84
C LEU A 107 28.04 14.04 20.15
N ASP A 108 29.13 14.83 20.11
CA ASP A 108 29.60 15.59 21.27
C ASP A 108 28.59 16.66 21.66
N GLY A 109 27.78 16.36 22.69
CA GLY A 109 26.87 17.32 23.32
C GLY A 109 25.48 16.79 23.65
N ILE A 110 25.10 15.61 23.15
CA ILE A 110 23.86 14.95 23.58
C ILE A 110 24.20 14.13 24.81
N ALA A 111 23.64 14.51 25.96
CA ALA A 111 23.67 13.63 27.13
C ALA A 111 23.00 12.31 26.73
N ALA A 112 23.66 11.17 26.97
CA ALA A 112 23.16 9.84 26.61
C ALA A 112 21.76 9.50 27.18
N ASP A 113 21.25 10.34 28.08
CA ASP A 113 19.94 10.24 28.72
C ASP A 113 18.78 10.83 27.89
N ASP A 114 19.07 11.62 26.84
CA ASP A 114 18.02 12.24 26.01
C ASP A 114 17.74 11.41 24.75
N THR A 115 16.91 10.39 24.93
CA THR A 115 16.45 9.49 23.86
C THR A 115 15.62 10.21 22.80
N VAL A 116 14.93 11.29 23.17
CA VAL A 116 14.10 12.09 22.24
C VAL A 116 15.00 12.93 21.34
N SER A 117 15.99 13.61 21.89
CA SER A 117 16.96 14.38 21.10
C SER A 117 17.80 13.48 20.19
N LEU A 118 18.14 12.27 20.65
CA LEU A 118 18.81 11.28 19.81
C LEU A 118 17.95 10.86 18.63
N TYR A 119 16.68 10.51 18.87
CA TYR A 119 15.73 10.10 17.84
C TYR A 119 15.47 11.20 16.80
N LEU A 120 15.21 12.44 17.25
CA LEU A 120 14.97 13.57 16.35
C LEU A 120 16.20 13.91 15.49
N LYS A 121 17.40 13.78 16.06
CA LYS A 121 18.64 13.97 15.30
C LYS A 121 18.85 12.88 14.25
N GLN A 122 18.46 11.64 14.56
CA GLN A 122 18.53 10.52 13.62
C GLN A 122 17.50 10.68 12.49
N MET A 123 16.24 11.03 12.80
CA MET A 123 15.21 11.29 11.78
C MET A 123 15.53 12.51 10.91
N GLY A 124 16.19 13.53 11.45
CA GLY A 124 16.56 14.75 10.71
C GLY A 124 17.78 14.59 9.80
N GLN A 125 18.41 13.41 9.76
CA GLN A 125 19.65 13.19 9.02
C GLN A 125 19.42 13.00 7.50
N VAL A 126 18.26 12.48 7.12
CA VAL A 126 17.90 12.22 5.71
C VAL A 126 16.79 13.19 5.27
N PRO A 127 16.95 13.89 4.14
CA PRO A 127 15.91 14.78 3.64
C PRO A 127 14.69 13.98 3.15
N LEU A 128 13.49 14.52 3.40
CA LEU A 128 12.24 13.96 2.90
C LEU A 128 12.21 13.98 1.37
N LEU A 129 11.58 12.96 0.79
CA LEU A 129 11.37 12.87 -0.66
C LEU A 129 10.22 13.77 -1.10
N THR A 130 10.30 14.22 -2.34
CA THR A 130 9.16 14.82 -3.05
C THR A 130 8.25 13.72 -3.60
N ALA A 131 6.96 14.02 -3.77
CA ALA A 131 6.01 13.08 -4.36
C ALA A 131 6.44 12.56 -5.76
N ALA A 132 7.14 13.38 -6.54
CA ALA A 132 7.68 12.94 -7.83
C ALA A 132 8.81 11.92 -7.67
N GLU A 133 9.70 12.11 -6.69
CA GLU A 133 10.80 11.18 -6.40
C GLU A 133 10.27 9.85 -5.85
N GLU A 134 9.25 9.87 -5.00
CA GLU A 134 8.61 8.66 -4.50
C GLU A 134 8.02 7.81 -5.64
N VAL A 135 7.34 8.45 -6.60
CA VAL A 135 6.81 7.74 -7.77
C VAL A 135 7.92 7.14 -8.62
N LEU A 136 9.05 7.85 -8.80
CA LEU A 136 10.20 7.32 -9.52
C LEU A 136 10.83 6.11 -8.82
N LEU A 137 11.04 6.20 -7.51
CA LEU A 137 11.58 5.10 -6.71
C LEU A 137 10.62 3.90 -6.72
N ALA A 138 9.31 4.14 -6.59
CA ALA A 138 8.29 3.09 -6.65
C ALA A 138 8.34 2.33 -7.99
N ARG A 139 8.45 3.05 -9.10
CA ARG A 139 8.59 2.44 -10.42
C ARG A 139 9.88 1.62 -10.54
N GLN A 140 11.00 2.13 -10.02
CA GLN A 140 12.27 1.40 -10.03
C GLN A 140 12.21 0.11 -9.19
N ILE A 141 11.47 0.12 -8.06
CA ILE A 141 11.20 -1.06 -7.25
C ILE A 141 10.35 -2.07 -8.04
N GLU A 142 9.31 -1.61 -8.74
CA GLU A 142 8.45 -2.48 -9.57
C GLU A 142 9.25 -3.15 -10.70
N GLU A 143 10.07 -2.38 -11.42
CA GLU A 143 10.95 -2.88 -12.48
C GLU A 143 11.95 -3.93 -11.94
N GLY A 144 12.52 -3.68 -10.75
CA GLY A 144 13.39 -4.64 -10.05
C GLY A 144 12.66 -5.92 -9.63
N ASN A 145 11.42 -5.83 -9.14
CA ASN A 145 10.60 -6.98 -8.78
C ASN A 145 10.27 -7.84 -10.02
N PHE A 146 9.92 -7.20 -11.13
CA PHE A 146 9.68 -7.90 -12.40
C PHE A 146 10.95 -8.62 -12.88
N ALA A 147 12.10 -7.95 -12.79
CA ALA A 147 13.38 -8.55 -13.14
C ALA A 147 13.72 -9.77 -12.25
N ARG A 148 13.47 -9.66 -10.94
CA ARG A 148 13.64 -10.76 -9.97
C ARG A 148 12.74 -11.94 -10.29
N ALA A 149 11.45 -11.69 -10.57
CA ALA A 149 10.50 -12.73 -10.96
C ALA A 149 10.93 -13.43 -12.27
N ARG A 150 11.44 -12.66 -13.25
CA ARG A 150 11.93 -13.22 -14.51
C ARG A 150 13.17 -14.10 -14.34
N LEU A 151 14.09 -13.71 -13.46
CA LEU A 151 15.28 -14.50 -13.11
C LEU A 151 14.89 -15.82 -12.43
N ASN A 152 13.88 -15.80 -11.56
CA ASN A 152 13.41 -17.01 -10.88
C ASN A 152 12.70 -17.98 -11.83
N ASN A 153 11.88 -17.45 -12.75
CA ASN A 153 11.09 -18.27 -13.67
C ASN A 153 11.91 -18.87 -14.82
N ASN A 154 13.00 -18.24 -15.25
CA ASN A 154 13.79 -18.70 -16.40
C ASN A 154 15.25 -18.99 -16.03
N LYS A 155 15.53 -20.25 -15.73
CA LYS A 155 16.85 -20.71 -15.26
C LYS A 155 17.94 -20.74 -16.35
N CYS A 156 17.55 -20.71 -17.63
CA CYS A 156 18.47 -20.71 -18.78
C CYS A 156 18.21 -19.46 -19.64
N MET A 157 18.87 -18.36 -19.32
CA MET A 157 18.84 -17.12 -20.12
C MET A 157 20.25 -16.80 -20.63
N ALA A 158 20.35 -15.96 -21.67
CA ALA A 158 21.64 -15.48 -22.16
C ALA A 158 22.39 -14.74 -21.04
N ALA A 159 23.71 -14.91 -20.97
CA ALA A 159 24.52 -14.30 -19.90
C ALA A 159 24.35 -12.77 -19.84
N GLU A 160 24.26 -12.12 -21.00
CA GLU A 160 24.05 -10.68 -21.12
C GLU A 160 22.67 -10.24 -20.56
N GLU A 161 21.62 -10.99 -20.87
CA GLU A 161 20.27 -10.71 -20.38
C GLU A 161 20.18 -10.89 -18.86
N ARG A 162 20.83 -11.93 -18.32
CA ARG A 162 20.92 -12.16 -16.88
C ARG A 162 21.61 -11.00 -16.16
N ILE A 163 22.70 -10.47 -16.73
CA ILE A 163 23.41 -9.31 -16.17
C ILE A 163 22.50 -8.07 -16.12
N ASN A 164 21.75 -7.81 -17.19
CA ASN A 164 20.82 -6.67 -17.23
C ASN A 164 19.71 -6.79 -16.20
N LEU A 165 19.14 -7.99 -16.04
CA LEU A 165 18.13 -8.25 -15.01
C LEU A 165 18.70 -8.07 -13.60
N LEU A 166 19.91 -8.58 -13.33
CA LEU A 166 20.57 -8.38 -12.03
C LEU A 166 20.84 -6.91 -11.73
N LYS A 167 21.23 -6.11 -12.73
CA LYS A 167 21.37 -4.65 -12.57
C LYS A 167 20.04 -4.00 -12.20
N ALA A 168 18.94 -4.39 -12.86
CA ALA A 168 17.61 -3.87 -12.54
C ALA A 168 17.17 -4.27 -11.13
N VAL A 169 17.45 -5.50 -10.69
CA VAL A 169 17.18 -5.95 -9.32
C VAL A 169 17.96 -5.11 -8.30
N LYS A 170 19.28 -4.94 -8.47
CA LYS A 170 20.10 -4.11 -7.58
C LYS A 170 19.62 -2.66 -7.55
N ALA A 171 19.21 -2.12 -8.69
CA ALA A 171 18.63 -0.80 -8.78
C ALA A 171 17.31 -0.69 -7.98
N GLY A 172 16.43 -1.68 -8.08
CA GLY A 172 15.19 -1.75 -7.29
C GLY A 172 15.44 -1.86 -5.79
N ASP A 173 16.43 -2.66 -5.37
CA ASP A 173 16.80 -2.83 -3.97
C ASP A 173 17.35 -1.51 -3.37
N MET A 174 18.23 -0.80 -4.10
CA MET A 174 18.72 0.52 -3.68
C MET A 174 17.59 1.56 -3.59
N ALA A 175 16.64 1.53 -4.54
CA ALA A 175 15.49 2.41 -4.52
C ALA A 175 14.59 2.16 -3.30
N ARG A 176 14.41 0.89 -2.92
CA ARG A 176 13.68 0.51 -1.70
C ARG A 176 14.36 1.06 -0.46
N THR A 177 15.67 0.86 -0.31
CA THR A 177 16.43 1.39 0.83
C THR A 177 16.27 2.90 0.94
N LYS A 178 16.45 3.63 -0.17
CA LYS A 178 16.30 5.08 -0.20
C LYS A 178 14.88 5.56 0.14
N LEU A 179 13.85 4.84 -0.31
CA LEU A 179 12.46 5.17 0.01
C LEU A 179 12.18 4.98 1.50
N VAL A 180 12.71 3.92 2.10
CA VAL A 180 12.57 3.64 3.54
C VAL A 180 13.31 4.70 4.35
N GLU A 181 14.60 4.94 4.08
CA GLU A 181 15.43 5.90 4.81
C GLU A 181 14.85 7.31 4.85
N ALA A 182 14.13 7.72 3.81
CA ALA A 182 13.50 9.05 3.77
C ALA A 182 12.11 9.13 4.41
N ASN A 183 11.46 7.98 4.68
CA ASN A 183 10.12 7.90 5.28
C ASN A 183 10.12 7.37 6.72
N THR A 184 11.22 6.75 7.16
CA THR A 184 11.45 6.35 8.55
C THR A 184 11.93 7.50 9.40
#